data_AF-A0A847GRL3-F1
#
_entry.id   AF-A0A847GRL3-F1
#
_cell.length_a   1.000
_cell.length_b   1.000
_cell.length_c   1.000
_cell.angle_alpha   90.00
_cell.angle_beta   90.00
_cell.angle_gamma   90.00
#
_symmetry.space_group_name_H-M   'P 1'
#
loop_
_entity.id
_entity.type
_entity.pdbx_description
1 polymer ?
#
loop_
_entity_poly.entity_id
_entity_poly.type
_entity_poly.pdbx_seq_one_letter_code
_entity_poly.pdbx_strand_id
1 'polypeptide(L)'
;MSAAGTWQPTTGYALPEEATLLRRIGVRARSVAADCRNAPRYCLKYGTAVLAIFGLLQLWQASGDGPIPTFHSLRPAAELDPFRTSHPQCVFSARDEAARWQGLMPAMAILSHVNPEVAAWIRQTRRDGKLHFAQGVKAGKHPVSQLAQYDALRGRLTIASGLFAENDGTIAAVLCHEYRHSRQRVPKTVVYALSFLWKEGGDPALIENDALLYEQEANLAIFGAYRDI
;
A
#
# COMPACT_ATOMS: atom_id res chain seq x y z
N MET A 1 10.02 95.87 -36.48
CA MET A 1 11.21 95.06 -36.12
C MET A 1 10.84 94.27 -34.88
N SER A 2 10.48 93.00 -35.03
CA SER A 2 11.31 91.81 -34.74
C SER A 2 11.31 91.45 -33.24
N ALA A 3 11.03 90.24 -32.76
CA ALA A 3 10.37 89.05 -33.28
C ALA A 3 9.95 88.23 -32.05
N ALA A 4 8.73 87.69 -32.04
CA ALA A 4 8.29 86.74 -31.02
C ALA A 4 8.97 85.40 -31.28
N GLY A 5 9.79 84.93 -30.34
CA GLY A 5 10.41 83.61 -30.38
C GLY A 5 9.37 82.52 -30.16
N THR A 6 9.07 81.76 -31.21
CA THR A 6 8.26 80.54 -31.15
C THR A 6 9.02 79.43 -30.43
N TRP A 7 8.48 78.96 -29.31
CA TRP A 7 8.90 77.73 -28.64
C TRP A 7 8.44 76.53 -29.50
N GLN A 8 9.36 75.72 -30.01
CA GLN A 8 9.04 74.43 -30.63
C GLN A 8 9.19 73.32 -29.58
N PRO A 9 8.18 72.45 -29.36
CA PRO A 9 8.36 71.25 -28.58
C PRO A 9 9.24 70.29 -29.38
N THR A 10 10.39 69.93 -28.83
CA THR A 10 11.18 68.80 -29.32
C THR A 10 10.34 67.53 -29.11
N THR A 11 9.69 67.07 -30.18
CA THR A 11 9.17 65.70 -30.26
C THR A 11 10.38 64.77 -30.16
N GLY A 12 10.63 64.26 -28.95
CA GLY A 12 11.57 63.18 -28.71
C GLY A 12 11.12 61.94 -29.46
N TYR A 13 11.64 61.74 -30.67
CA TYR A 13 11.57 60.46 -31.35
C TYR A 13 12.40 59.47 -30.54
N ALA A 14 11.75 58.47 -29.94
CA ALA A 14 12.44 57.35 -29.32
C ALA A 14 13.40 56.74 -30.34
N LEU A 15 14.67 56.54 -29.94
CA LEU A 15 15.70 56.01 -30.82
C LEU A 15 15.30 54.61 -31.33
N PRO A 16 15.71 54.21 -32.55
CA PRO A 16 15.26 52.96 -33.18
C PRO A 16 15.44 51.71 -32.30
N GLU A 17 16.46 51.69 -31.45
CA GLU A 17 16.71 50.59 -30.51
C GLU A 17 15.67 50.49 -29.39
N GLU A 18 15.18 51.62 -28.86
CA GLU A 18 14.17 51.67 -27.79
C GLU A 18 12.81 51.18 -28.30
N ALA A 19 12.44 51.58 -29.51
CA ALA A 19 11.23 51.08 -30.18
C ALA A 19 11.30 49.55 -30.44
N THR A 20 12.50 49.03 -30.72
CA THR A 20 12.73 47.60 -30.96
C THR A 20 12.65 46.79 -29.67
N LEU A 21 13.17 47.34 -28.57
CA LEU A 21 13.18 46.71 -27.24
C LEU A 21 11.77 46.67 -26.64
N LEU A 22 11.01 47.78 -26.71
CA LEU A 22 9.60 47.83 -26.29
C LEU A 22 8.72 46.87 -27.10
N ARG A 23 8.98 46.74 -28.40
CA ARG A 23 8.26 45.78 -29.26
C ARG A 23 8.57 44.33 -28.88
N ARG A 24 9.82 44.00 -28.55
CA ARG A 24 10.21 42.66 -28.06
C ARG A 24 9.59 42.35 -26.70
N ILE A 25 9.58 43.30 -25.77
CA ILE A 25 8.91 43.16 -24.46
C ILE A 25 7.41 42.96 -24.66
N GLY A 26 6.76 43.76 -25.51
CA GLY A 26 5.33 43.64 -25.79
C GLY A 26 4.94 42.33 -26.48
N VAL A 27 5.81 41.72 -27.28
CA VAL A 27 5.59 40.38 -27.85
C VAL A 27 5.73 39.29 -26.78
N ARG A 28 6.77 39.35 -25.93
CA ARG A 28 6.95 38.40 -24.81
C ARG A 28 5.84 38.50 -23.78
N ALA A 29 5.42 39.71 -23.40
CA ALA A 29 4.31 39.93 -22.47
C ALA A 29 2.99 39.38 -23.03
N ARG A 30 2.75 39.49 -24.35
CA ARG A 30 1.57 38.92 -25.00
C ARG A 30 1.62 37.39 -25.08
N SER A 31 2.78 36.78 -25.28
CA SER A 31 2.89 35.31 -25.25
C SER A 31 2.67 34.77 -23.83
N VAL A 32 3.29 35.39 -22.82
CA VAL A 32 3.09 35.03 -21.41
C VAL A 32 1.62 35.23 -21.00
N ALA A 33 0.99 36.33 -21.40
CA ALA A 33 -0.43 36.55 -21.14
C ALA A 33 -1.34 35.54 -21.86
N ALA A 34 -0.98 35.08 -23.07
CA ALA A 34 -1.71 34.04 -23.79
C ALA A 34 -1.57 32.67 -23.10
N ASP A 35 -0.40 32.34 -22.57
CA ASP A 35 -0.16 31.12 -21.80
C ASP A 35 -0.90 31.17 -20.46
N CYS A 36 -0.87 32.31 -19.75
CA CYS A 36 -1.60 32.52 -18.50
C CYS A 36 -3.13 32.51 -18.66
N ARG A 37 -3.68 32.90 -19.81
CA ARG A 37 -5.14 32.84 -20.06
C ARG A 37 -5.67 31.41 -20.16
N ASN A 38 -4.85 30.47 -20.59
CA ASN A 38 -5.23 29.07 -20.71
C ASN A 38 -4.89 28.27 -19.44
N ALA A 39 -3.97 28.75 -18.60
CA ALA A 39 -3.66 28.17 -17.31
C ALA A 39 -4.91 27.81 -16.46
N PRO A 40 -5.91 28.69 -16.25
CA PRO A 40 -7.11 28.34 -15.47
C PRO A 40 -7.93 27.23 -16.14
N ARG A 41 -8.00 27.20 -17.47
CA ARG A 41 -8.69 26.13 -18.22
C ARG A 41 -7.97 24.78 -18.06
N TYR A 42 -6.64 24.79 -18.10
CA TYR A 42 -5.84 23.58 -17.84
C TYR A 42 -5.98 23.14 -16.39
N CYS A 43 -5.87 24.04 -15.40
CA CYS A 43 -6.07 23.72 -14.00
C CYS A 43 -7.45 23.11 -13.74
N LEU A 44 -8.53 23.65 -14.33
CA LEU A 44 -9.87 23.07 -14.24
C LEU A 44 -9.95 21.71 -14.93
N LYS A 45 -9.43 21.56 -16.16
CA LYS A 45 -9.48 20.30 -16.91
C LYS A 45 -8.71 19.17 -16.22
N TYR A 46 -7.50 19.46 -15.73
CA TYR A 46 -6.69 18.47 -15.03
C TYR A 46 -7.19 18.25 -13.60
N GLY A 47 -7.67 19.29 -12.91
CA GLY A 47 -8.28 19.16 -11.59
C GLY A 47 -9.54 18.29 -11.61
N THR A 48 -10.42 18.50 -12.59
CA THR A 48 -11.61 17.66 -12.79
C THR A 48 -11.24 16.22 -13.18
N ALA A 49 -10.23 16.03 -14.04
CA ALA A 49 -9.75 14.69 -14.38
C ALA A 49 -9.18 13.94 -13.16
N VAL A 50 -8.38 14.61 -12.33
CA VAL A 50 -7.84 14.05 -11.10
C VAL A 50 -8.97 13.69 -10.13
N LEU A 51 -9.93 14.60 -9.89
CA LEU A 51 -11.09 14.33 -9.04
C LEU A 51 -11.95 13.17 -9.58
N ALA A 52 -12.13 13.06 -10.90
CA ALA A 52 -12.85 11.96 -11.51
C ALA A 52 -12.12 10.62 -11.33
N ILE A 53 -10.79 10.61 -11.46
CA ILE A 53 -9.96 9.42 -11.18
C ILE A 53 -10.09 9.02 -9.72
N PHE A 54 -10.00 9.98 -8.78
CA PHE A 54 -10.24 9.72 -7.36
C PHE A 54 -11.64 9.18 -7.09
N GLY A 55 -12.67 9.79 -7.69
CA GLY A 55 -14.05 9.32 -7.57
C GLY A 55 -14.23 7.90 -8.08
N LEU A 56 -13.62 7.55 -9.21
CA LEU A 56 -13.65 6.19 -9.77
C LEU A 56 -12.88 5.19 -8.88
N LEU A 57 -11.73 5.57 -8.33
CA LEU A 57 -10.98 4.74 -7.39
C LEU A 57 -11.76 4.50 -6.10
N GLN A 58 -12.45 5.51 -5.58
CA GLN A 58 -13.31 5.40 -4.40
C GLN A 58 -14.55 4.54 -4.67
N LEU A 59 -15.20 4.69 -5.83
CA LEU A 59 -16.31 3.82 -6.25
C LEU A 59 -15.84 2.37 -6.41
N TRP A 60 -14.63 2.15 -6.94
CA TRP A 60 -14.05 0.81 -7.03
C TRP A 60 -13.72 0.22 -5.66
N GLN A 61 -13.26 1.05 -4.72
CA GLN A 61 -13.05 0.66 -3.32
C GLN A 61 -14.39 0.30 -2.63
N ALA A 62 -15.44 1.09 -2.85
CA ALA A 62 -16.79 0.85 -2.33
C ALA A 62 -17.47 -0.38 -2.97
N SER A 63 -17.10 -0.70 -4.21
CA SER A 63 -17.50 -1.94 -4.93
C SER A 63 -16.77 -3.19 -4.40
N GLY A 64 -16.04 -3.04 -3.29
CA GLY A 64 -15.75 -4.08 -2.32
C GLY A 64 -14.42 -4.76 -2.51
N ASP A 65 -13.65 -4.87 -1.43
CA ASP A 65 -12.53 -5.83 -1.24
C ASP A 65 -13.00 -7.32 -1.35
N GLY A 66 -14.17 -7.57 -1.93
CA GLY A 66 -14.97 -8.79 -1.80
C GLY A 66 -15.49 -8.98 -0.38
N PRO A 67 -16.36 -9.99 -0.15
CA PRO A 67 -16.63 -10.44 1.20
C PRO A 67 -15.31 -10.90 1.83
N ILE A 68 -15.05 -10.42 3.06
CA ILE A 68 -13.95 -10.92 3.88
C ILE A 68 -14.51 -12.14 4.63
N PRO A 69 -13.84 -13.31 4.57
CA PRO A 69 -14.33 -14.49 5.25
C PRO A 69 -14.39 -14.28 6.76
N THR A 70 -15.52 -14.66 7.35
CA THR A 70 -15.72 -14.61 8.80
C THR A 70 -14.97 -15.74 9.49
N PHE A 71 -14.49 -15.48 10.71
CA PHE A 71 -13.84 -16.50 11.52
C PHE A 71 -14.85 -17.40 12.26
N HIS A 72 -14.49 -18.67 12.38
CA HIS A 72 -15.08 -19.61 13.31
C HIS A 72 -14.15 -19.79 14.50
N SER A 73 -14.71 -19.81 15.72
CA SER A 73 -13.90 -20.04 16.93
C SER A 73 -13.31 -21.44 16.92
N LEU A 74 -12.01 -21.54 17.20
CA LEU A 74 -11.33 -22.80 17.46
C LEU A 74 -11.88 -23.38 18.76
N ARG A 75 -12.60 -24.49 18.66
CA ARG A 75 -13.13 -25.17 19.85
C ARG A 75 -12.00 -25.99 20.49
N PRO A 76 -11.84 -25.99 21.82
CA PRO A 76 -10.84 -26.81 22.51
C PRO A 76 -10.95 -28.32 22.20
N ALA A 77 -12.16 -28.80 21.86
CA ALA A 77 -12.42 -30.16 21.43
C ALA A 77 -11.87 -30.51 20.03
N ALA A 78 -11.25 -29.57 19.32
CA ALA A 78 -10.68 -29.81 17.99
C ALA A 78 -9.35 -30.58 18.01
N GLU A 79 -8.83 -30.96 19.19
CA GLU A 79 -7.52 -31.63 19.39
C GLU A 79 -6.34 -30.85 18.77
N LEU A 80 -6.52 -29.55 18.55
CA LEU A 80 -5.50 -28.63 18.07
C LEU A 80 -5.03 -27.79 19.24
N ASP A 81 -3.71 -27.71 19.43
CA ASP A 81 -3.08 -26.87 20.44
C ASP A 81 -2.50 -25.62 19.76
N PRO A 82 -3.14 -24.45 19.87
CA PRO A 82 -2.66 -23.23 19.24
C PRO A 82 -1.39 -22.68 19.91
N PHE A 83 -1.06 -23.10 21.14
CA PHE A 83 0.13 -22.63 21.86
C PHE A 83 1.38 -23.45 21.56
N ARG A 84 1.24 -24.56 20.82
CA ARG A 84 2.35 -25.44 20.47
C ARG A 84 3.27 -24.78 19.44
N THR A 85 4.58 -24.86 19.65
CA THR A 85 5.59 -24.59 18.62
C THR A 85 6.01 -25.91 17.98
N SER A 86 5.38 -26.29 16.88
CA SER A 86 5.56 -27.65 16.33
C SER A 86 6.86 -27.86 15.54
N HIS A 87 7.45 -26.79 15.00
CA HIS A 87 8.55 -26.92 14.03
C HIS A 87 9.69 -25.89 14.18
N PRO A 88 10.27 -25.69 15.39
CA PRO A 88 11.36 -24.74 15.60
C PRO A 88 12.61 -25.04 14.75
N GLN A 89 12.79 -26.29 14.34
CA GLN A 89 13.86 -26.72 13.44
C GLN A 89 13.78 -26.09 12.04
N CYS A 90 12.63 -25.53 11.63
CA CYS A 90 12.47 -24.86 10.34
C CYS A 90 13.07 -23.45 10.30
N VAL A 91 13.49 -22.92 11.46
CA VAL A 91 14.19 -21.63 11.61
C VAL A 91 15.58 -21.67 10.96
N PHE A 92 16.23 -22.83 10.95
CA PHE A 92 17.60 -22.99 10.46
C PHE A 92 17.67 -22.97 8.91
N SER A 93 18.76 -22.40 8.39
CA SER A 93 18.96 -22.14 6.96
C SER A 93 18.97 -23.42 6.10
N ALA A 94 19.51 -24.53 6.62
CA ALA A 94 19.73 -25.77 5.87
C ALA A 94 18.46 -26.59 5.55
N ARG A 95 17.27 -26.19 6.01
CA ARG A 95 16.01 -26.91 5.69
C ARG A 95 15.54 -26.58 4.27
N ASP A 96 15.11 -27.61 3.54
CA ASP A 96 14.49 -27.49 2.22
C ASP A 96 13.07 -26.89 2.30
N GLU A 97 12.56 -26.40 1.17
CA GLU A 97 11.21 -25.82 1.10
C GLU A 97 10.11 -26.85 1.43
N ALA A 98 10.36 -28.13 1.13
CA ALA A 98 9.43 -29.20 1.45
C ALA A 98 9.27 -29.37 2.97
N ALA A 99 10.36 -29.38 3.74
CA ALA A 99 10.29 -29.45 5.19
C ALA A 99 9.66 -28.19 5.80
N ARG A 100 9.94 -26.99 5.28
CA ARG A 100 9.31 -25.76 5.77
C ARG A 100 7.81 -25.74 5.50
N TRP A 101 7.39 -26.24 4.34
CA TRP A 101 5.97 -26.44 4.10
C TRP A 101 5.34 -27.44 5.07
N GLN A 102 6.00 -28.57 5.29
CA GLN A 102 5.52 -29.55 6.27
C GLN A 102 5.43 -28.91 7.66
N GLY A 103 6.37 -28.01 7.99
CA GLY A 103 6.36 -27.25 9.22
C GLY A 103 5.17 -26.31 9.40
N LEU A 104 4.57 -25.82 8.30
CA LEU A 104 3.35 -25.00 8.35
C LEU A 104 2.08 -25.82 8.55
N MET A 105 2.11 -27.14 8.36
CA MET A 105 0.90 -27.97 8.36
C MET A 105 0.05 -27.87 9.64
N PRO A 106 0.63 -27.75 10.86
CA PRO A 106 -0.18 -27.53 12.06
C PRO A 106 -0.93 -26.20 12.05
N ALA A 107 -0.27 -25.09 11.69
CA ALA A 107 -0.92 -23.80 11.52
C ALA A 107 -2.01 -23.86 10.42
N MET A 108 -1.75 -24.59 9.33
CA MET A 108 -2.73 -24.84 8.27
C MET A 108 -3.94 -25.67 8.73
N ALA A 109 -3.76 -26.56 9.70
CA ALA A 109 -4.85 -27.32 10.31
C ALA A 109 -5.75 -26.41 11.15
N ILE A 110 -5.15 -25.52 11.97
CA ILE A 110 -5.88 -24.47 12.69
C ILE A 110 -6.67 -23.61 11.72
N LEU A 111 -6.01 -23.08 10.67
CA LEU A 111 -6.68 -22.27 9.64
C LEU A 111 -7.81 -23.02 8.93
N SER A 112 -7.63 -24.30 8.62
CA SER A 112 -8.69 -25.09 7.98
C SER A 112 -9.94 -25.24 8.86
N HIS A 113 -9.83 -25.00 10.17
CA HIS A 113 -10.95 -24.95 11.10
C HIS A 113 -11.50 -23.51 11.26
N VAL A 114 -10.62 -22.55 11.54
CA VAL A 114 -11.06 -21.18 11.90
C VAL A 114 -11.37 -20.30 10.69
N ASN A 115 -10.69 -20.51 9.58
CA ASN A 115 -10.88 -19.76 8.33
C ASN A 115 -10.46 -20.59 7.10
N PRO A 116 -11.34 -21.49 6.62
CA PRO A 116 -11.02 -22.42 5.53
C PRO A 116 -10.60 -21.72 4.23
N GLU A 117 -11.08 -20.50 3.99
CA GLU A 117 -10.75 -19.72 2.80
C GLU A 117 -9.28 -19.27 2.82
N VAL A 118 -8.78 -18.79 3.96
CA VAL A 118 -7.36 -18.45 4.14
C VAL A 118 -6.49 -19.70 3.92
N ALA A 119 -6.88 -20.85 4.48
CA ALA A 119 -6.17 -22.11 4.25
C ALA A 119 -6.17 -22.51 2.76
N ALA A 120 -7.29 -22.32 2.05
CA ALA A 120 -7.37 -22.59 0.62
C ALA A 120 -6.47 -21.64 -0.19
N TRP A 121 -6.45 -20.35 0.14
CA TRP A 121 -5.62 -19.36 -0.51
C TRP A 121 -4.12 -19.68 -0.37
N ILE A 122 -3.65 -20.10 0.81
CA ILE A 122 -2.23 -20.46 1.01
C ILE A 122 -1.87 -21.70 0.18
N ARG A 123 -2.74 -22.72 0.18
CA ARG A 123 -2.56 -23.93 -0.64
C ARG A 123 -2.48 -23.57 -2.13
N GLN A 124 -3.35 -22.67 -2.59
CA GLN A 124 -3.34 -22.19 -3.97
C GLN A 124 -2.06 -21.42 -4.29
N THR A 125 -1.66 -20.49 -3.42
CA THR A 125 -0.43 -19.70 -3.55
C THR A 125 0.81 -20.59 -3.65
N ARG A 126 0.87 -21.68 -2.88
CA ARG A 126 1.90 -22.72 -3.02
C ARG A 126 1.84 -23.41 -4.37
N ARG A 127 0.67 -23.92 -4.79
CA ARG A 127 0.50 -24.63 -6.07
C ARG A 127 0.92 -23.76 -7.26
N ASP A 128 0.65 -22.47 -7.18
CA ASP A 128 1.00 -21.49 -8.19
C ASP A 128 2.49 -21.08 -8.16
N GLY A 129 3.29 -21.66 -7.26
CA GLY A 129 4.72 -21.35 -7.13
C GLY A 129 5.01 -19.96 -6.57
N LYS A 130 4.04 -19.35 -5.86
CA LYS A 130 4.12 -17.98 -5.33
C LYS A 130 4.36 -17.92 -3.81
N LEU A 131 4.49 -19.07 -3.16
CA LEU A 131 4.87 -19.19 -1.75
C LEU A 131 6.38 -19.43 -1.67
N HIS A 132 7.11 -18.53 -1.02
CA HIS A 132 8.56 -18.63 -0.88
C HIS A 132 8.99 -18.62 0.59
N PHE A 133 9.98 -19.43 0.90
CA PHE A 133 10.60 -19.45 2.23
C PHE A 133 11.91 -18.69 2.20
N ALA A 134 11.92 -17.49 2.79
CA ALA A 134 13.12 -16.67 2.87
C ALA A 134 13.99 -17.11 4.05
N GLN A 135 15.29 -17.25 3.79
CA GLN A 135 16.28 -17.31 4.86
C GLN A 135 16.56 -15.88 5.34
N GLY A 136 16.14 -15.59 6.57
CA GLY A 136 16.54 -14.37 7.27
C GLY A 136 15.37 -13.57 7.82
N VAL A 137 15.45 -13.30 9.13
CA VAL A 137 15.53 -11.92 9.60
C VAL A 137 16.81 -11.83 10.44
N LYS A 138 17.64 -10.81 10.20
CA LYS A 138 18.74 -10.45 11.09
C LYS A 138 18.17 -10.24 12.49
N ALA A 139 18.82 -10.78 13.51
CA ALA A 139 18.46 -10.54 14.90
C ALA A 139 18.13 -9.06 15.15
N GLY A 140 16.86 -8.79 15.42
CA GLY A 140 16.27 -7.48 15.60
C GLY A 140 14.78 -7.65 15.88
N LYS A 141 14.24 -6.88 16.83
CA LYS A 141 12.83 -6.93 17.28
C LYS A 141 11.89 -6.42 16.19
N HIS A 142 11.80 -7.12 15.07
CA HIS A 142 10.74 -6.87 14.09
C HIS A 142 9.44 -7.46 14.65
N PRO A 143 8.31 -6.73 14.60
CA PRO A 143 7.02 -7.29 14.99
C PRO A 143 6.75 -8.57 14.18
N VAL A 144 6.09 -9.54 14.81
CA VAL A 144 5.87 -10.89 14.27
C VAL A 144 5.17 -10.86 12.91
N SER A 145 4.30 -9.87 12.66
CA SER A 145 3.66 -9.63 11.37
C SER A 145 4.67 -9.38 10.22
N GLN A 146 5.89 -8.92 10.50
CA GLN A 146 6.95 -8.74 9.49
C GLN A 146 7.71 -10.04 9.16
N LEU A 147 7.39 -11.15 9.83
CA LEU A 147 7.99 -12.47 9.55
C LEU A 147 7.25 -13.21 8.42
N ALA A 148 6.12 -12.69 7.96
CA ALA A 148 5.51 -13.02 6.68
C ALA A 148 5.28 -11.72 5.90
N GLN A 149 5.22 -11.82 4.57
CA GLN A 149 4.93 -10.65 3.74
C GLN A 149 4.30 -11.05 2.42
N TYR A 150 3.13 -10.49 2.15
CA TYR A 150 2.47 -10.55 0.85
C TYR A 150 2.84 -9.34 -0.01
N ASP A 151 3.53 -9.59 -1.12
CA ASP A 151 3.77 -8.60 -2.17
C ASP A 151 2.60 -8.60 -3.15
N ALA A 152 1.72 -7.61 -3.04
CA ALA A 152 0.54 -7.49 -3.89
C ALA A 152 0.86 -7.24 -5.37
N LEU A 153 2.01 -6.61 -5.69
CA LEU A 153 2.42 -6.37 -7.08
C LEU A 153 2.88 -7.66 -7.75
N ARG A 154 3.63 -8.50 -7.02
CA ARG A 154 4.12 -9.80 -7.51
C ARG A 154 3.15 -10.95 -7.24
N GLY A 155 2.11 -10.71 -6.43
CA GLY A 155 1.18 -11.73 -5.94
C GLY A 155 1.85 -12.80 -5.08
N ARG A 156 2.94 -12.46 -4.38
CA ARG A 156 3.88 -13.41 -3.79
C ARG A 156 3.83 -13.38 -2.27
N LEU A 157 3.67 -14.53 -1.63
CA LEU A 157 3.76 -14.67 -0.18
C LEU A 157 5.17 -15.15 0.19
N THR A 158 5.87 -14.38 1.02
CA THR A 158 7.19 -14.74 1.55
C THR A 158 7.06 -15.02 3.03
N ILE A 159 7.56 -16.17 3.49
CA ILE A 159 7.61 -16.55 4.90
C ILE A 159 9.07 -16.59 5.33
N ALA A 160 9.44 -15.77 6.29
CA ALA A 160 10.76 -15.77 6.88
C ALA A 160 10.92 -16.97 7.81
N SER A 161 12.13 -17.54 7.84
CA SER A 161 12.41 -18.70 8.71
C SER A 161 12.16 -18.42 10.19
N GLY A 162 12.28 -17.16 10.64
CA GLY A 162 11.98 -16.74 12.01
C GLY A 162 10.53 -16.99 12.44
N LEU A 163 9.57 -17.03 11.51
CA LEU A 163 8.16 -17.28 11.82
C LEU A 163 7.95 -18.65 12.48
N PHE A 164 8.79 -19.63 12.16
CA PHE A 164 8.70 -20.98 12.73
C PHE A 164 9.15 -21.07 14.21
N ALA A 165 9.68 -19.99 14.77
CA ALA A 165 9.94 -19.89 16.21
C ALA A 165 8.67 -19.59 17.02
N GLU A 166 7.62 -19.09 16.36
CA GLU A 166 6.33 -18.77 16.99
C GLU A 166 5.47 -20.03 17.17
N ASN A 167 4.43 -19.92 18.00
CA ASN A 167 3.44 -20.99 18.13
C ASN A 167 2.52 -21.08 16.90
N ASP A 168 1.93 -22.25 16.67
CA ASP A 168 1.15 -22.55 15.47
C ASP A 168 -0.09 -21.64 15.32
N GLY A 169 -0.68 -21.19 16.43
CA GLY A 169 -1.79 -20.24 16.44
C GLY A 169 -1.37 -18.83 15.99
N THR A 170 -0.22 -18.33 16.46
CA THR A 170 0.37 -17.06 16.03
C THR A 170 0.71 -17.11 14.54
N ILE A 171 1.32 -18.21 14.07
CA ILE A 171 1.60 -18.41 12.64
C ILE A 171 0.30 -18.34 11.83
N ALA A 172 -0.77 -19.00 12.29
CA ALA A 172 -2.08 -18.94 11.65
C ALA A 172 -2.67 -17.51 11.62
N ALA A 173 -2.57 -16.75 12.72
CA ALA A 173 -3.06 -15.37 12.78
C ALA A 173 -2.29 -14.45 11.81
N VAL A 174 -0.95 -14.55 11.76
CA VAL A 174 -0.11 -13.82 10.82
C VAL A 174 -0.46 -14.16 9.37
N LEU A 175 -0.77 -15.41 9.06
CA LEU A 175 -1.20 -15.78 7.71
C LEU A 175 -2.56 -15.20 7.34
N CYS A 176 -3.46 -14.96 8.31
CA CYS A 176 -4.69 -14.20 8.09
C CYS A 176 -4.40 -12.73 7.78
N HIS A 177 -3.44 -12.12 8.50
CA HIS A 177 -2.96 -10.77 8.23
C HIS A 177 -2.51 -10.63 6.77
N GLU A 178 -1.64 -11.53 6.29
CA GLU A 178 -1.15 -11.52 4.92
C GLU A 178 -2.25 -11.78 3.89
N TYR A 179 -3.21 -12.65 4.21
CA TYR A 179 -4.39 -12.83 3.37
C TYR A 179 -5.16 -11.52 3.22
N ARG A 180 -5.32 -10.72 4.29
CA ARG A 180 -6.00 -9.43 4.19
C ARG A 180 -5.29 -8.49 3.22
N HIS A 181 -3.97 -8.42 3.24
CA HIS A 181 -3.20 -7.67 2.24
C HIS A 181 -3.44 -8.16 0.81
N SER A 182 -3.61 -9.47 0.60
CA SER A 182 -3.93 -10.02 -0.72
C SER A 182 -5.31 -9.61 -1.27
N ARG A 183 -6.22 -9.22 -0.37
CA ARG A 183 -7.59 -8.81 -0.71
C ARG A 183 -7.74 -7.29 -0.80
N GLN A 184 -6.80 -6.53 -0.26
CA GLN A 184 -6.77 -5.08 -0.38
C GLN A 184 -6.46 -4.71 -1.83
N ARG A 185 -7.42 -4.05 -2.49
CA ARG A 185 -7.31 -3.71 -3.92
C ARG A 185 -6.36 -2.54 -4.19
N VAL A 186 -5.93 -2.45 -5.45
CA VAL A 186 -5.12 -1.37 -6.05
C VAL A 186 -5.50 0.05 -5.60
N PRO A 187 -6.78 0.44 -5.39
CA PRO A 187 -7.12 1.77 -4.89
C PRO A 187 -6.48 2.11 -3.54
N LYS A 188 -6.42 1.17 -2.58
CA LYS A 188 -5.74 1.41 -1.28
C LYS A 188 -4.24 1.59 -1.46
N THR A 189 -3.62 0.81 -2.36
CA THR A 189 -2.21 0.99 -2.74
C THR A 189 -1.96 2.35 -3.40
N VAL A 190 -2.89 2.84 -4.22
CA VAL A 190 -2.81 4.17 -4.85
C VAL A 190 -2.97 5.28 -3.81
N VAL A 191 -3.94 5.18 -2.89
CA VAL A 191 -4.10 6.15 -1.80
C VAL A 191 -2.86 6.15 -0.89
N TYR A 192 -2.28 4.98 -0.60
CA TYR A 192 -1.01 4.88 0.11
C TYR A 192 0.14 5.52 -0.67
N ALA A 193 0.29 5.26 -1.97
CA ALA A 193 1.31 5.89 -2.81
C ALA A 193 1.16 7.42 -2.84
N LEU A 194 -0.07 7.93 -2.85
CA LEU A 194 -0.35 9.36 -2.80
C LEU A 194 -0.09 9.97 -1.43
N SER A 195 -0.16 9.19 -0.35
CA SER A 195 0.15 9.68 1.00
C SER A 195 1.59 10.18 1.12
N PHE A 196 2.52 9.71 0.27
CA PHE A 196 3.89 10.23 0.18
C PHE A 196 3.96 11.71 -0.22
N LEU A 197 2.90 12.26 -0.83
CA LEU A 197 2.82 13.69 -1.18
C LEU A 197 2.65 14.58 0.06
N TRP A 198 2.15 14.03 1.16
CA TRP A 198 1.81 14.80 2.37
C TRP A 198 2.44 14.26 3.66
N LYS A 199 3.02 13.06 3.64
CA LYS A 199 3.70 12.41 4.78
C LYS A 199 4.98 11.73 4.33
N GLU A 200 6.11 12.09 4.94
CA GLU A 200 7.39 11.45 4.67
C GLU A 200 7.33 9.97 5.09
N GLY A 201 7.61 9.06 4.15
CA GLY A 201 7.46 7.61 4.34
C GLY A 201 6.05 7.04 4.08
N GLY A 202 5.09 7.89 3.68
CA GLY A 202 3.70 7.49 3.48
C GLY A 202 2.97 7.19 4.79
N ASP A 203 1.67 6.88 4.70
CA ASP A 203 0.85 6.49 5.85
C ASP A 203 0.52 4.99 5.83
N PRO A 204 1.37 4.13 6.43
CA PRO A 204 1.16 2.69 6.41
C PRO A 204 -0.15 2.27 7.09
N ALA A 205 -0.67 3.10 8.01
CA ALA A 205 -1.94 2.85 8.70
C ALA A 205 -3.12 2.62 7.75
N LEU A 206 -3.08 3.19 6.54
CA LEU A 206 -4.13 3.04 5.52
C LEU A 206 -4.27 1.60 5.00
N ILE A 207 -3.21 0.80 5.11
CA ILE A 207 -3.16 -0.59 4.62
C ILE A 207 -3.05 -1.54 5.82
N GLU A 208 -2.22 -1.20 6.81
CA GLU A 208 -1.92 -2.05 7.96
C GLU A 208 -3.07 -2.19 8.94
N ASN A 209 -3.87 -1.14 9.19
CA ASN A 209 -4.91 -1.19 10.22
C ASN A 209 -5.96 -2.28 9.96
N ASP A 210 -6.38 -2.42 8.70
CA ASP A 210 -7.32 -3.46 8.30
C ASP A 210 -6.75 -4.88 8.48
N ALA A 211 -5.46 -5.06 8.18
CA ALA A 211 -4.77 -6.35 8.32
C ALA A 211 -4.57 -6.69 9.80
N LEU A 212 -4.19 -5.71 10.62
CA LEU A 212 -4.08 -5.84 12.08
C LEU A 212 -5.41 -6.15 12.75
N LEU A 213 -6.52 -5.50 12.34
CA LEU A 213 -7.85 -5.84 12.85
C LEU A 213 -8.23 -7.29 12.51
N TYR A 214 -7.96 -7.72 11.28
CA TYR A 214 -8.25 -9.08 10.85
C TYR A 214 -7.38 -10.12 11.56
N GLU A 215 -6.12 -9.79 11.86
CA GLU A 215 -5.23 -10.60 12.70
C GLU A 215 -5.74 -10.68 14.14
N GLN A 216 -6.25 -9.59 14.71
CA GLN A 216 -6.86 -9.57 16.05
C GLN A 216 -8.11 -10.45 16.11
N GLU A 217 -8.97 -10.39 15.10
CA GLU A 217 -10.13 -11.27 14.96
C GLU A 217 -9.71 -12.74 14.87
N ALA A 218 -8.66 -13.05 14.09
CA ALA A 218 -8.09 -14.39 14.02
C ALA A 218 -7.55 -14.85 15.39
N ASN A 219 -6.83 -13.98 16.10
CA ASN A 219 -6.31 -14.28 17.44
C ASN A 219 -7.44 -14.55 18.44
N LEU A 220 -8.54 -13.77 18.39
CA LEU A 220 -9.72 -14.02 19.21
C LEU A 220 -10.38 -15.35 18.86
N ALA A 221 -10.50 -15.68 17.56
CA ALA A 221 -11.07 -16.95 17.13
C ALA A 221 -10.20 -18.16 17.54
N ILE A 222 -8.87 -18.04 17.47
CA ILE A 222 -7.93 -19.12 17.76
C ILE A 222 -7.72 -19.31 19.27
N PHE A 223 -7.49 -18.23 20.01
CA PHE A 223 -7.11 -18.27 21.42
C PHE A 223 -8.24 -17.91 22.39
N GLY A 224 -9.32 -17.29 21.93
CA GLY A 224 -10.37 -16.74 22.80
C GLY A 224 -11.01 -17.78 23.70
N ALA A 225 -11.32 -18.97 23.17
CA ALA A 225 -11.90 -20.06 23.95
C ALA A 225 -10.94 -20.67 24.99
N TYR A 226 -9.65 -20.34 24.94
CA TYR A 226 -8.63 -20.79 25.90
C TYR A 226 -8.30 -19.73 26.96
N ARG A 227 -8.91 -18.54 26.89
CA ARG A 227 -8.74 -17.48 27.90
C ARG A 227 -9.72 -17.62 29.07
N ASP A 228 -10.79 -18.38 28.89
CA ASP A 228 -11.86 -18.58 29.88
C ASP A 228 -11.72 -19.91 30.66
N ILE A 229 -10.58 -20.61 30.51
CA ILE A 229 -10.22 -21.85 31.21
C ILE A 229 -9.01 -21.55 32.10
#